data_AF-A0A269PQ77-F1
#
_entry.id   AF-A0A269PQ77-F1
#
_cell.length_a   1.000
_cell.length_b   1.000
_cell.length_c   1.000
_cell.angle_alpha   90.00
_cell.angle_beta   90.00
_cell.angle_gamma   90.00
#
_symmetry.space_group_name_H-M   'P 1'
#
loop_
_entity.id
_entity.type
_entity.pdbx_description
1 polymer ?
#
loop_
_entity_poly.entity_id
_entity_poly.type
_entity_poly.pdbx_seq_one_letter_code
_entity_poly.pdbx_strand_id
1 'polypeptide(L)'
;MINISLLSMLLASATIQADVLHDFDHGINYEQVKLSKNEYQLDISSGSYQLFKQQSVFLLRYSSQLCNKQNFTLEVLSGVQKFDAFPTTPRALQSNLKVIVTCEQSPS
;
A
#
# COMPACT_ATOMS: atom_id res chain seq x y z
N MET A 1 -29.81 -31.76 36.16
CA MET A 1 -29.01 -30.53 36.34
C MET A 1 -28.11 -30.40 35.11
N ILE A 2 -28.39 -29.45 34.21
CA ILE A 2 -27.63 -29.27 32.96
C ILE A 2 -26.79 -27.99 33.13
N ASN A 3 -25.47 -28.13 33.11
CA ASN A 3 -24.53 -27.02 33.26
C ASN A 3 -24.10 -26.54 31.87
N ILE A 4 -24.74 -25.50 31.35
CA ILE A 4 -24.41 -24.90 30.05
C ILE A 4 -23.35 -23.83 30.32
N SER A 5 -22.08 -24.19 30.12
CA SER A 5 -20.98 -23.23 30.15
C SER A 5 -21.07 -22.35 28.91
N LEU A 6 -21.46 -21.08 29.11
CA LEU A 6 -21.36 -20.01 28.13
C LEU A 6 -19.89 -19.67 27.91
N LEU A 7 -19.25 -20.36 26.96
CA LEU A 7 -17.98 -19.92 26.40
C LEU A 7 -18.31 -19.03 25.19
N SER A 8 -18.59 -17.75 25.46
CA SER A 8 -18.71 -16.71 24.44
C SER A 8 -17.32 -16.44 23.85
N MET A 9 -17.04 -17.03 22.68
CA MET A 9 -15.94 -16.60 21.82
C MET A 9 -16.23 -15.16 21.35
N LEU A 10 -15.59 -14.20 22.00
CA LEU A 10 -15.40 -12.85 21.44
C LEU A 10 -14.47 -12.98 20.23
N LEU A 11 -15.06 -13.06 19.04
CA LEU A 11 -14.34 -12.80 17.80
C LEU A 11 -14.01 -11.31 17.79
N ALA A 12 -12.80 -10.96 18.20
CA ALA A 12 -12.26 -9.63 17.96
C ALA A 12 -12.07 -9.47 16.45
N SER A 13 -13.04 -8.84 15.78
CA SER A 13 -12.85 -8.38 14.40
C SER A 13 -11.76 -7.31 14.42
N ALA A 14 -10.55 -7.66 13.99
CA ALA A 14 -9.49 -6.69 13.79
C ALA A 14 -9.97 -5.68 12.73
N THR A 15 -10.30 -4.47 13.15
CA THR A 15 -10.59 -3.37 12.23
C THR A 15 -9.30 -3.04 11.49
N ILE A 16 -9.28 -3.34 10.19
CA ILE A 16 -8.19 -2.93 9.31
C ILE A 16 -8.23 -1.40 9.22
N GLN A 17 -7.31 -0.73 9.91
CA GLN A 17 -7.20 0.72 9.93
C GLN A 17 -6.23 1.17 8.82
N ALA A 18 -6.62 2.20 8.07
CA ALA A 18 -5.75 2.87 7.12
C ALA A 18 -5.07 4.09 7.77
N ASP A 19 -3.75 4.17 7.62
CA ASP A 19 -2.95 5.33 7.98
C ASP A 19 -2.87 6.26 6.77
N VAL A 20 -3.34 7.50 6.91
CA VAL A 20 -3.19 8.54 5.88
C VAL A 20 -1.88 9.29 6.14
N LEU A 21 -0.96 9.21 5.18
CA LEU A 21 0.42 9.62 5.34
C LEU A 21 0.88 10.57 4.22
N HIS A 22 1.97 11.29 4.49
CA HIS A 22 2.56 12.24 3.57
C HIS A 22 4.08 12.20 3.61
N ASP A 23 4.71 12.11 2.44
CA ASP A 23 6.14 12.37 2.23
C ASP A 23 6.33 13.84 1.88
N PHE A 24 6.77 14.63 2.86
CA PHE A 24 6.94 16.08 2.73
C PHE A 24 8.06 16.46 1.75
N ASP A 25 9.11 15.64 1.62
CA ASP A 25 10.26 15.96 0.77
C ASP A 25 9.89 15.88 -0.72
N HIS A 26 8.97 14.98 -1.07
CA HIS A 26 8.57 14.72 -2.46
C HIS A 26 7.10 15.07 -2.74
N GLY A 27 6.34 15.54 -1.75
CA GLY A 27 4.95 15.94 -1.88
C GLY A 27 4.00 14.77 -2.22
N ILE A 28 4.26 13.58 -1.68
CA ILE A 28 3.49 12.36 -2.00
C ILE A 28 2.51 12.05 -0.87
N ASN A 29 1.22 12.05 -1.20
CA ASN A 29 0.15 11.57 -0.32
C ASN A 29 -0.11 10.09 -0.58
N TYR A 30 -0.26 9.31 0.49
CA TYR A 30 -0.57 7.89 0.36
C TYR A 30 -1.32 7.37 1.58
N GLU A 31 -2.09 6.30 1.37
CA GLU A 31 -2.66 5.52 2.46
C GLU A 31 -1.87 4.23 2.62
N GLN A 32 -1.68 3.79 3.86
CA GLN A 32 -1.09 2.51 4.19
C GLN A 32 -2.05 1.69 5.02
N VAL A 33 -2.17 0.41 4.68
CA VAL A 33 -2.91 -0.56 5.46
C VAL A 33 -2.01 -1.74 5.78
N LYS A 34 -1.89 -2.10 7.06
CA LYS A 34 -1.20 -3.34 7.45
C LYS A 34 -2.18 -4.51 7.36
N LEU A 35 -2.01 -5.35 6.35
CA LEU A 35 -2.88 -6.51 6.08
C LEU A 35 -2.49 -7.70 6.95
N SER A 36 -1.19 -7.92 7.16
CA SER A 36 -0.68 -8.99 8.02
C SER A 36 0.68 -8.63 8.64
N LYS A 37 1.38 -9.61 9.23
CA LYS A 37 2.73 -9.40 9.80
C LYS A 37 3.72 -8.86 8.76
N ASN A 38 3.62 -9.33 7.52
CA ASN A 38 4.60 -9.09 6.45
C ASN A 38 3.96 -8.52 5.17
N GLU A 39 2.71 -8.09 5.24
CA GLU A 39 1.97 -7.65 4.08
C GLU A 39 1.28 -6.31 4.35
N TYR A 40 1.45 -5.41 3.39
CA TYR A 40 0.97 -4.04 3.45
C TYR A 40 0.29 -3.69 2.13
N GLN A 41 -0.83 -2.98 2.17
CA GLN A 41 -1.35 -2.29 1.00
C GLN A 41 -0.90 -0.83 1.05
N LEU A 42 -0.39 -0.33 -0.07
CA LEU A 42 -0.12 1.08 -0.30
C LEU A 42 -1.07 1.61 -1.37
N ASP A 43 -1.66 2.77 -1.12
CA ASP A 43 -2.51 3.49 -2.06
C ASP A 43 -1.95 4.90 -2.26
N ILE A 44 -1.11 5.07 -3.29
CA ILE A 44 -0.39 6.33 -3.56
C ILE A 44 -1.27 7.22 -4.44
N SER A 45 -1.67 8.38 -3.91
CA SER A 45 -2.57 9.31 -4.57
C SER A 45 -2.06 9.70 -5.96
N SER A 46 -2.90 9.61 -6.98
CA SER A 46 -2.50 10.00 -8.33
C SER A 46 -2.17 11.50 -8.40
N GLY A 47 -1.17 11.85 -9.21
CA GLY A 47 -0.82 13.25 -9.49
C GLY A 47 -0.39 13.43 -10.93
N SER A 48 0.40 14.46 -11.24
CA SER A 48 0.80 14.78 -12.62
C SER A 48 1.61 13.67 -13.31
N TYR A 49 1.78 13.79 -14.64
CA TYR A 49 2.67 12.89 -15.40
C TYR A 49 4.08 12.85 -14.80
N GLN A 50 4.64 14.00 -14.44
CA GLN A 50 5.96 14.12 -13.83
C GLN A 50 5.99 13.51 -12.42
N LEU A 51 4.90 13.67 -11.65
CA LEU A 51 4.80 13.12 -10.30
C LEU A 51 4.76 11.59 -10.30
N PHE A 52 4.21 10.95 -11.34
CA PHE A 52 4.19 9.48 -11.44
C PHE A 52 5.58 8.83 -11.33
N LYS A 53 6.61 9.47 -11.92
CA LYS A 53 8.00 8.99 -11.78
C LYS A 53 8.45 9.07 -10.32
N GLN A 54 8.16 10.17 -9.63
CA GLN A 54 8.50 10.35 -8.22
C GLN A 54 7.73 9.35 -7.33
N GLN A 55 6.46 9.11 -7.63
CA GLN A 55 5.61 8.12 -6.96
C GLN A 55 6.15 6.69 -7.13
N SER A 56 6.63 6.35 -8.32
CA SER A 56 7.22 5.03 -8.60
C SER A 56 8.52 4.82 -7.82
N VAL A 57 9.38 5.83 -7.74
CA VAL A 57 10.62 5.77 -6.96
C VAL A 57 10.31 5.74 -5.46
N PHE A 58 9.34 6.53 -5.01
CA PHE A 58 8.84 6.50 -3.63
C PHE A 58 8.34 5.10 -3.25
N LEU A 59 7.51 4.48 -4.08
CA LEU A 59 7.01 3.11 -3.86
C LEU A 59 8.16 2.15 -3.59
N LEU A 60 9.20 2.15 -4.44
CA LEU A 60 10.36 1.25 -4.29
C LEU A 60 11.14 1.52 -2.99
N ARG A 61 11.43 2.79 -2.69
CA ARG A 61 12.17 3.19 -1.48
C ARG A 61 11.39 2.86 -0.21
N TYR A 62 10.11 3.20 -0.20
CA TYR A 62 9.24 3.01 0.96
C TYR A 62 8.95 1.54 1.21
N SER A 63 8.73 0.74 0.16
CA SER A 63 8.60 -0.72 0.28
C SER A 63 9.86 -1.35 0.88
N SER A 64 11.04 -0.93 0.44
CA SER A 64 12.30 -1.35 1.05
C SER A 64 12.38 -0.98 2.53
N GLN A 65 11.97 0.24 2.89
CA GLN A 65 11.93 0.67 4.29
C GLN A 65 10.94 -0.15 5.13
N LEU A 66 9.72 -0.39 4.62
CA LEU A 66 8.71 -1.21 5.29
C LEU A 66 9.21 -2.63 5.57
N CYS A 67 9.97 -3.18 4.64
CA CYS A 67 10.56 -4.51 4.76
C CYS A 67 11.94 -4.52 5.44
N ASN A 68 12.33 -3.45 6.15
CA ASN A 68 13.63 -3.34 6.83
C ASN A 68 14.83 -3.63 5.91
N LYS A 69 14.74 -3.20 4.66
CA LYS A 69 15.73 -3.43 3.58
C LYS A 69 15.92 -4.90 3.19
N GLN A 70 15.03 -5.80 3.61
CA GLN A 70 14.95 -7.16 3.09
C GLN A 70 14.28 -7.17 1.71
N ASN A 71 14.36 -8.30 1.02
CA ASN A 71 13.66 -8.51 -0.24
C ASN A 71 12.14 -8.37 -0.06
N PHE A 72 11.47 -7.90 -1.10
CA PHE A 72 10.03 -7.74 -1.13
C PHE A 72 9.49 -7.98 -2.53
N THR A 73 8.24 -8.42 -2.58
CA THR A 73 7.46 -8.52 -3.82
C THR A 73 6.42 -7.40 -3.87
N LEU A 74 6.16 -6.90 -5.08
CA LEU A 74 5.13 -5.91 -5.36
C LEU A 74 4.07 -6.54 -6.27
N GLU A 75 2.83 -6.65 -5.78
CA GLU A 75 1.67 -6.95 -6.62
C GLU A 75 0.95 -5.63 -6.94
N VAL A 76 1.05 -5.19 -8.19
CA VAL A 76 0.45 -3.92 -8.61
C VAL A 76 -1.01 -4.15 -9.03
N LEU A 77 -1.93 -3.53 -8.29
CA LEU A 77 -3.37 -3.69 -8.48
C LEU A 77 -3.95 -2.69 -9.49
N SER A 78 -3.46 -1.45 -9.45
CA SER A 78 -3.93 -0.37 -10.34
C SER A 78 -2.96 0.81 -10.41
N GLY A 79 -3.24 1.77 -11.30
CA GLY A 79 -2.53 3.05 -11.39
C GLY A 79 -1.18 3.01 -12.12
N VAL A 80 -0.85 1.90 -12.80
CA VAL A 80 0.31 1.86 -13.70
C VAL A 80 0.03 2.74 -14.91
N GLN A 81 0.89 3.74 -15.10
CA GLN A 81 0.84 4.55 -16.29
C GLN A 81 1.39 3.79 -17.51
N LYS A 82 0.68 3.87 -18.64
CA LYS A 82 1.15 3.27 -19.89
C LYS A 82 2.45 3.94 -20.36
N PHE A 83 3.33 3.16 -20.96
CA PHE A 83 4.62 3.63 -21.48
C PHE A 83 4.47 4.72 -22.55
N ASP A 84 3.46 4.60 -23.40
CA ASP A 84 3.12 5.50 -24.50
C ASP A 84 2.09 6.58 -24.11
N ALA A 85 1.78 6.73 -22.81
CA ALA A 85 0.86 7.76 -22.37
C ALA A 85 1.44 9.16 -22.60
N PHE A 86 0.84 9.92 -23.50
CA PHE A 86 1.14 11.34 -23.65
C PHE A 86 0.38 12.17 -22.60
N PRO A 87 0.98 13.23 -22.05
CA PRO A 87 0.25 14.18 -21.21
C PRO A 87 -0.89 14.81 -22.02
N THR A 88 -2.13 14.61 -21.59
CA THR A 88 -3.31 15.26 -22.20
C THR A 88 -3.67 16.54 -21.46
N THR A 89 -4.29 17.50 -22.15
CA THR A 89 -4.87 18.71 -21.54
C THR A 89 -6.32 18.88 -22.03
N PRO A 90 -7.34 18.77 -21.16
CA PRO A 90 -7.25 18.46 -19.74
C PRO A 90 -6.75 17.03 -19.49
N ARG A 91 -6.17 16.80 -18.31
CA ARG A 91 -5.68 15.47 -17.94
C ARG A 91 -6.85 14.59 -17.53
N ALA A 92 -6.91 13.37 -18.07
CA ALA A 92 -7.88 12.37 -17.61
C ALA A 92 -7.61 12.01 -16.15
N LEU A 93 -8.68 11.83 -15.36
CA LEU A 93 -8.58 11.32 -14.00
C LEU A 93 -7.85 9.97 -14.01
N GLN A 94 -6.79 9.86 -13.21
CA GLN A 94 -6.01 8.63 -13.10
C GLN A 94 -6.36 7.91 -11.80
N SER A 95 -6.36 6.58 -11.85
CA SER A 95 -6.39 5.79 -10.63
C SER A 95 -5.09 6.00 -9.83
N ASN A 96 -5.19 5.90 -8.52
CA ASN A 96 -4.02 5.86 -7.64
C ASN A 96 -3.15 4.63 -7.94
N LEU A 97 -1.85 4.74 -7.65
CA LEU A 97 -0.94 3.61 -7.71
C LEU A 97 -1.15 2.74 -6.47
N LYS A 98 -1.94 1.68 -6.63
CA LYS A 98 -2.32 0.77 -5.55
C LYS A 98 -1.54 -0.54 -5.67
N VAL A 99 -0.87 -0.94 -4.59
CA VAL A 99 0.08 -2.06 -4.59
C VAL A 99 0.00 -2.84 -3.28
N ILE A 100 0.13 -4.17 -3.35
CA ILE A 100 0.43 -5.02 -2.20
C ILE A 100 1.95 -5.21 -2.11
N VAL A 101 2.50 -4.91 -0.94
CA VAL A 101 3.91 -5.13 -0.60
C VAL A 101 4.00 -6.32 0.32
N THR A 102 4.71 -7.36 -0.11
CA THR A 102 4.96 -8.56 0.69
C THR A 102 6.45 -8.63 1.02
N CYS A 103 6.79 -8.54 2.32
CA CYS A 103 8.16 -8.67 2.79
C CYS A 103 8.55 -10.15 2.90
N GLU A 104 9.65 -10.54 2.24
CA GLU A 104 10.18 -11.90 2.36
C GLU A 104 10.72 -12.12 3.77
N GLN A 105 10.47 -13.30 4.35
CA GLN A 105 11.13 -13.69 5.58
C GLN A 105 12.52 -14.21 5.21
N SER A 106 13.56 -13.57 5.72
CA SER A 106 14.90 -14.18 5.69
C SER A 106 14.80 -15.57 6.35
N PRO A 107 15.29 -16.65 5.69
CA PRO A 107 15.31 -17.96 6.33
C PRO A 107 16.17 -17.86 7.61
N SER A 108 15.57 -18.23 8.74
CA SER A 108 16.20 -18.28 10.07
C SER A 108 17.23 -19.40 10.17
#